data_AF-A0A537US60-F1
#
_entry.id   AF-A0A537US60-F1
#
_cell.length_a   1.000
_cell.length_b   1.000
_cell.length_c   1.000
_cell.angle_alpha   90.00
_cell.angle_beta   90.00
_cell.angle_gamma   90.00
#
_symmetry.space_group_name_H-M   'P 1'
#
loop_
_entity.id
_entity.type
_entity.pdbx_description
1 polymer ?
#
loop_
_entity_poly.entity_id
_entity_poly.type
_entity_poly.pdbx_seq_one_letter_code
_entity_poly.pdbx_strand_id
1 'polypeptide(L)' 'PSTLAYLFFNRGIALIGPNRAAPFFHLVPVFGSAMAILLLGEQPRLFHLVGYVLVLAGVVIASRPASAAV' A
#
# COMPACT_ATOMS: atom_id res chain seq x y z
N PRO A 1 1.72 -6.22 18.33
CA PRO A 1 1.59 -6.19 16.85
C PRO A 1 1.72 -4.77 16.27
N SER A 2 0.94 -3.81 16.79
CA SER A 2 0.96 -2.41 16.35
C SER A 2 2.29 -1.68 16.58
N THR A 3 2.98 -1.95 17.70
CA THR A 3 4.29 -1.34 18.00
C THR A 3 5.33 -1.62 16.92
N LEU A 4 5.42 -2.87 16.46
CA LEU A 4 6.34 -3.25 15.38
C LEU A 4 5.94 -2.61 14.05
N ALA A 5 4.65 -2.56 13.73
CA ALA A 5 4.15 -1.89 12.53
C ALA A 5 4.53 -0.40 12.50
N TYR A 6 4.33 0.31 13.60
CA TYR A 6 4.73 1.72 13.72
C TYR A 6 6.25 1.90 13.66
N LEU A 7 7.03 1.01 14.28
CA LEU A 7 8.50 1.06 14.21
C LEU A 7 8.99 0.95 12.76
N PHE A 8 8.50 -0.05 12.02
CA PHE A 8 8.89 -0.25 10.62
C PHE A 8 8.40 0.87 9.72
N PHE A 9 7.17 1.36 9.94
CA PHE A 9 6.63 2.48 9.17
C PHE A 9 7.42 3.78 9.40
N ASN A 10 7.72 4.10 10.66
CA ASN A 10 8.54 5.26 11.00
C ASN A 10 9.96 5.14 10.45
N ARG A 11 10.54 3.93 10.48
CA ARG A 11 11.84 3.67 9.84
C ARG A 11 11.76 3.88 8.32
N GLY A 12 10.68 3.44 7.69
CA GLY A 12 10.40 3.70 6.28
C GLY A 12 10.35 5.20 5.97
N ILE A 13 9.55 5.97 6.71
CA ILE A 13 9.50 7.44 6.58
C ILE A 13 10.90 8.04 6.72
N ALA A 14 11.70 7.61 7.70
CA ALA A 14 13.05 8.12 7.90
C ALA A 14 14.00 7.82 6.73
N LEU A 15 13.77 6.75 5.97
CA LEU A 15 14.61 6.34 4.84
C LEU A 15 14.21 6.99 3.50
N ILE A 16 12.90 7.13 3.23
CA ILE A 16 12.41 7.60 1.91
C ILE A 16 11.64 8.92 1.96
N GLY A 17 11.44 9.48 3.15
CA GLY A 17 10.66 10.68 3.38
C GLY A 17 9.14 10.42 3.39
N PRO A 18 8.36 11.31 4.03
CA PRO A 18 6.91 11.13 4.20
C PRO A 18 6.15 11.13 2.86
N ASN A 19 6.54 11.95 1.88
CA ASN A 19 5.87 12.01 0.58
C ASN A 19 5.93 10.70 -0.20
N ARG A 20 7.05 9.95 -0.11
CA ARG A 20 7.19 8.64 -0.76
C ARG A 20 6.61 7.51 0.09
N ALA A 21 6.57 7.66 1.41
CA ALA A 21 6.03 6.65 2.32
C ALA A 21 4.49 6.66 2.37
N ALA A 22 3.84 7.82 2.28
CA ALA A 22 2.39 7.94 2.43
C ALA A 22 1.55 7.09 1.44
N PRO A 23 1.90 6.97 0.14
CA PRO A 23 1.15 6.14 -0.79
C PRO A 23 1.06 4.66 -0.40
N PHE A 24 2.02 4.13 0.37
CA PHE A 24 1.99 2.72 0.81
C PHE A 24 0.78 2.39 1.69
N PHE A 25 0.12 3.37 2.32
CA PHE A 25 -1.14 3.14 3.03
C PHE A 25 -2.27 2.64 2.11
N HIS A 26 -2.21 2.91 0.82
CA HIS A 26 -3.19 2.37 -0.13
C HIS A 26 -3.09 0.85 -0.30
N LEU A 27 -2.02 0.20 0.18
CA LEU A 27 -1.92 -1.26 0.22
C LEU A 27 -2.75 -1.90 1.34
N VAL A 28 -3.22 -1.14 2.33
CA VAL A 28 -4.08 -1.65 3.42
C VAL A 28 -5.29 -2.45 2.90
N PRO A 29 -6.12 -1.95 1.97
CA PRO A 29 -7.22 -2.73 1.41
C PRO A 29 -6.78 -4.02 0.69
N VAL A 30 -5.59 -4.03 0.06
CA VAL A 30 -5.04 -5.23 -0.60
C VAL A 30 -4.72 -6.31 0.43
N PHE A 31 -3.97 -5.95 1.48
CA PHE A 31 -3.65 -6.89 2.55
C PHE A 31 -4.90 -7.31 3.34
N GLY A 32 -5.83 -6.39 3.60
CA GLY A 32 -7.08 -6.69 4.31
C GLY A 32 -7.92 -7.73 3.59
N SER A 33 -8.17 -7.53 2.29
CA SER A 33 -8.93 -8.50 1.48
C SER A 33 -8.16 -9.80 1.23
N ALA A 34 -6.85 -9.75 1.02
CA ALA A 34 -6.03 -10.95 0.92
C ALA A 34 -6.08 -11.79 2.21
N MET A 35 -6.00 -11.15 3.38
CA MET A 35 -6.16 -11.84 4.66
C MET A 35 -7.57 -12.39 4.85
N ALA A 36 -8.62 -11.68 4.42
CA ALA A 36 -9.98 -12.19 4.49
C ALA A 36 -10.18 -13.45 3.61
N ILE A 37 -9.65 -13.43 2.39
CA ILE A 37 -9.66 -14.60 1.50
C ILE A 37 -8.91 -15.78 2.14
N LEU A 38 -7.72 -15.54 2.71
CA LEU A 38 -6.86 -16.61 3.25
C LEU A 38 -7.33 -17.16 4.61
N LEU A 39 -7.80 -16.29 5.51
CA LEU A 39 -8.10 -16.65 6.90
C LEU A 39 -9.58 -16.89 7.16
N LEU A 40 -10.46 -16.19 6.44
CA LEU A 40 -11.92 -16.32 6.58
C LEU A 40 -12.55 -17.15 5.47
N GLY A 41 -11.77 -17.54 4.44
CA GLY A 41 -12.25 -18.35 3.33
C GLY A 41 -13.16 -17.59 2.36
N GLU A 42 -13.06 -16.25 2.32
CA GLU A 42 -13.82 -15.44 1.36
C GLU A 42 -13.41 -15.79 -0.07
N GLN A 43 -14.38 -15.84 -0.98
CA GLN A 43 -14.09 -16.18 -2.37
C GLN A 43 -13.46 -14.98 -3.11
N PRO A 44 -12.33 -15.18 -3.80
CA PRO A 44 -11.75 -14.14 -4.63
C PRO A 44 -12.68 -13.81 -5.80
N ARG A 45 -13.17 -12.58 -5.81
CA ARG A 45 -13.97 -12.00 -6.90
C ARG A 45 -13.13 -11.07 -7.78
N LEU A 46 -13.57 -10.86 -9.03
CA LEU A 46 -12.87 -10.03 -10.02
C LEU A 46 -12.64 -8.58 -9.55
N PHE A 47 -13.54 -8.03 -8.73
CA PHE A 47 -13.36 -6.69 -8.17
C PHE A 47 -12.14 -6.57 -7.25
N HIS A 48 -11.70 -7.65 -6.60
CA HIS A 48 -10.44 -7.63 -5.84
C HIS A 48 -9.26 -7.44 -6.77
N LEU A 49 -9.21 -8.20 -7.87
CA LEU A 49 -8.13 -8.07 -8.86
C LEU A 49 -8.09 -6.67 -9.47
N VAL A 50 -9.24 -6.13 -9.87
CA VAL A 50 -9.34 -4.75 -10.39
C VAL A 50 -8.88 -3.74 -9.34
N GLY A 51 -9.32 -3.91 -8.08
CA GLY A 51 -8.90 -3.07 -6.97
C GLY A 51 -7.39 -3.13 -6.73
N TYR A 52 -6.78 -4.32 -6.78
CA TYR A 52 -5.34 -4.50 -6.60
C TYR A 52 -4.55 -3.79 -7.69
N VAL A 53 -4.98 -3.94 -8.96
CA VAL A 53 -4.35 -3.25 -10.09
C VAL A 53 -4.44 -1.73 -9.92
N LEU A 54 -5.61 -1.20 -9.55
CA LEU A 54 -5.81 0.23 -9.33
C LEU A 54 -4.95 0.78 -8.19
N VAL A 55 -4.88 0.07 -7.06
CA VAL A 55 -4.03 0.44 -5.93
C VAL A 55 -2.56 0.47 -6.34
N LEU A 56 -2.06 -0.61 -6.96
CA LEU A 56 -0.67 -0.70 -7.39
C LEU A 56 -0.32 0.39 -8.41
N ALA A 57 -1.20 0.64 -9.39
CA ALA A 57 -1.02 1.73 -10.35
C ALA A 57 -0.96 3.09 -9.64
N GLY A 58 -1.88 3.36 -8.71
CA GLY A 58 -1.89 4.60 -7.92
C GLY A 58 -0.62 4.80 -7.11
N VAL A 59 -0.13 3.75 -6.43
CA VAL A 59 1.12 3.78 -5.65
C VAL A 59 2.32 4.05 -6.55
N VAL A 60 2.42 3.38 -7.70
CA VAL A 60 3.51 3.58 -8.66
C VAL A 60 3.50 5.02 -9.19
N ILE A 61 2.33 5.53 -9.57
CA ILE A 61 2.18 6.90 -10.08
C ILE A 61 2.57 7.93 -9.00
N ALA A 62 2.06 7.76 -7.78
CA ALA A 62 2.33 8.68 -6.67
C ALA A 62 3.78 8.62 -6.16
N SER A 63 4.46 7.48 -6.33
CA SER A 63 5.85 7.28 -5.91
C SER A 63 6.87 7.74 -6.94
N ARG A 64 6.43 8.16 -8.15
CA ARG A 64 7.33 8.73 -9.14
C ARG A 64 7.95 10.01 -8.60
N PRO A 65 9.26 10.25 -8.83
CA PRO A 65 9.84 11.55 -8.56
C PRO A 65 9.06 12.59 -9.37
N ALA A 66 8.49 13.58 -8.69
CA ALA A 66 7.98 14.76 -9.37
C ALA A 66 9.15 15.31 -10.19
N SER A 67 8.99 15.38 -11.52
CA SER A 67 9.93 16.12 -12.34
C SER A 67 9.91 17.54 -11.78
N ALA A 68 11.01 17.96 -11.16
CA ALA A 68 11.17 19.36 -10.81
C ALA A 68 11.04 20.12 -12.14
N ALA A 69 9.96 20.87 -12.30
CA ALA A 69 9.91 21.89 -13.33
C ALA A 69 11.05 22.85 -12.96
N VAL A 70 12.10 22.83 -13.78
CA VAL A 70 13.20 23.79 -13.76
C VAL A 70 12.64 25.16 -14.09
#